data_AF-A0AAD2FU68-F1
#
_entry.id   AF-A0AAD2FU68-F1
#
_cell.length_a   1.000
_cell.length_b   1.000
_cell.length_c   1.000
_cell.angle_alpha   90.00
_cell.angle_beta   90.00
_cell.angle_gamma   90.00
#
_symmetry.space_group_name_H-M   'P 1'
#
loop_
_entity.id
_entity.type
_entity.pdbx_description
1 polymer ?
#
loop_
_entity_poly.entity_id
_entity_poly.type
_entity_poly.pdbx_seq_one_letter_code
_entity_poly.pdbx_strand_id
1 'polypeptide(L)'
;MNSSNNNNSGSSSNNNNNGNSSDNNKKEEFRRYLEKTGVMDALIKVLVGLYEEPERPQNAVDYVRRYLGAPQNVDVEGLKRDNEQLRQELDKLRKGGSNKKGTL
;
A
#
# COMPACT_ATOMS: atom_id res chain seq x y z
N MET A 1 1.15 72.21 11.70
CA MET A 1 0.49 72.05 10.38
C MET A 1 1.60 71.75 9.38
N ASN A 2 2.06 70.50 9.28
CA ASN A 2 1.54 69.37 8.51
C ASN A 2 1.49 69.63 6.99
N SER A 3 2.39 68.97 6.25
CA SER A 3 2.23 68.41 4.90
C SER A 3 3.55 67.68 4.57
N SER A 4 3.66 66.39 4.92
CA SER A 4 3.39 65.24 4.05
C SER A 4 4.49 65.06 2.96
N ASN A 5 5.49 64.18 3.13
CA ASN A 5 5.43 62.70 3.11
C ASN A 5 5.15 62.20 1.67
N ASN A 6 5.86 61.29 1.01
CA ASN A 6 7.09 60.53 1.27
C ASN A 6 7.38 59.82 -0.06
N ASN A 7 8.63 59.82 -0.52
CA ASN A 7 9.05 59.06 -1.70
C ASN A 7 9.32 57.61 -1.29
N ASN A 8 8.51 56.66 -1.78
CA ASN A 8 8.92 55.27 -1.83
C ASN A 8 8.53 54.67 -3.19
N SER A 9 9.50 54.71 -4.11
CA SER A 9 9.48 53.97 -5.36
C SER A 9 9.79 52.50 -5.03
N GLY A 10 8.74 51.75 -4.72
CA GLY A 10 8.79 50.30 -4.57
C GLY A 10 8.26 49.63 -5.83
N SER A 11 9.15 49.27 -6.74
CA SER A 11 8.88 48.17 -7.66
C SER A 11 8.69 46.90 -6.82
N SER A 12 7.49 46.31 -6.88
CA SER A 12 7.33 44.89 -6.61
C SER A 12 6.45 44.25 -7.68
N SER A 13 7.12 43.36 -8.39
CA SER A 13 6.68 42.41 -9.39
C SER A 13 5.51 41.52 -8.91
N ASN A 14 4.69 41.10 -9.90
CA ASN A 14 4.13 39.75 -10.06
C ASN A 14 3.20 39.17 -8.96
N ASN A 15 2.08 38.50 -9.22
CA ASN A 15 1.84 37.52 -10.29
C ASN A 15 0.33 37.34 -10.51
N ASN A 16 -0.07 37.31 -11.78
CA ASN A 16 -1.29 36.63 -12.23
C ASN A 16 -1.17 35.13 -11.91
N ASN A 17 -1.89 34.63 -10.91
CA ASN A 17 -2.05 33.20 -10.67
C ASN A 17 -3.54 32.85 -10.54
N ASN A 18 -4.29 32.96 -11.64
CA ASN A 18 -5.69 32.54 -11.70
C ASN A 18 -5.92 31.25 -12.52
N GLY A 19 -4.87 30.41 -12.64
CA GLY A 19 -4.91 29.17 -13.43
C GLY A 19 -4.78 27.86 -12.64
N ASN A 20 -4.50 27.89 -11.33
CA ASN A 20 -4.12 26.68 -10.58
C ASN A 20 -5.20 26.09 -9.66
N SER A 21 -6.23 26.85 -9.25
CA SER A 21 -7.18 26.37 -8.23
C SER A 21 -8.09 25.24 -8.70
N SER A 22 -8.49 25.24 -9.98
CA SER A 22 -9.35 24.18 -10.53
C SER A 22 -8.60 22.86 -10.72
N ASP A 23 -7.35 22.91 -11.18
CA ASP A 23 -6.53 21.71 -11.36
C ASP A 23 -6.02 21.14 -10.05
N ASN A 24 -5.77 21.99 -9.04
CA ASN A 24 -5.51 21.55 -7.67
C ASN A 24 -6.73 20.84 -7.08
N ASN A 25 -7.95 21.36 -7.30
CA ASN A 25 -9.18 20.70 -6.85
C ASN A 25 -9.38 19.32 -7.50
N LYS A 26 -9.13 19.19 -8.81
CA LYS A 26 -9.21 17.90 -9.51
C LYS A 26 -8.18 16.90 -8.99
N LYS A 27 -6.94 17.34 -8.74
CA LYS A 27 -5.88 16.49 -8.15
C LYS A 27 -6.25 16.00 -6.76
N GLU A 28 -6.79 16.89 -5.95
CA GLU A 28 -7.22 16.58 -4.59
C GLU A 28 -8.41 15.61 -4.57
N GLU A 29 -9.40 15.81 -5.46
CA GLU A 29 -10.52 14.87 -5.63
C GLU A 29 -10.04 13.49 -6.06
N PHE A 30 -9.09 13.43 -7.01
CA PHE A 30 -8.49 12.16 -7.45
C PHE A 30 -7.73 11.47 -6.32
N ARG A 31 -6.95 12.23 -5.53
CA ARG A 31 -6.26 11.69 -4.35
C ARG A 31 -7.26 11.09 -3.36
N ARG A 32 -8.31 11.83 -2.99
CA ARG A 32 -9.37 11.34 -2.09
C ARG A 32 -10.08 10.11 -2.63
N TYR A 33 -10.28 10.04 -3.94
CA TYR A 33 -10.84 8.84 -4.59
C TYR A 33 -9.92 7.63 -4.39
N LEU A 34 -8.62 7.76 -4.62
CA LEU A 34 -7.66 6.65 -4.44
C LEU A 34 -7.52 6.22 -2.98
N GLU A 35 -7.61 7.16 -2.04
CA GLU A 35 -7.66 6.86 -0.60
C GLU A 35 -8.96 6.14 -0.23
N LYS A 36 -10.13 6.68 -0.64
CA LYS A 36 -11.45 6.09 -0.35
C LYS A 36 -11.63 4.70 -0.94
N THR A 37 -11.07 4.44 -2.12
CA THR A 37 -11.15 3.14 -2.80
C THR A 37 -10.09 2.15 -2.34
N GLY A 38 -9.16 2.55 -1.46
CA GLY A 38 -8.11 1.67 -0.95
C GLY A 38 -6.95 1.41 -1.92
N VAL A 39 -6.93 2.07 -3.09
CA VAL A 39 -5.82 1.95 -4.05
C VAL A 39 -4.51 2.47 -3.45
N MET A 40 -4.56 3.56 -2.68
CA MET A 40 -3.37 4.08 -1.98
C MET A 40 -2.79 3.05 -1.02
N ASP A 41 -3.63 2.44 -0.18
CA ASP A 41 -3.20 1.44 0.79
C ASP A 41 -2.60 0.19 0.12
N ALA A 42 -3.21 -0.26 -1.00
CA ALA A 42 -2.68 -1.37 -1.78
C ALA A 42 -1.29 -1.06 -2.33
N LEU A 43 -1.10 0.14 -2.92
CA LEU A 43 0.21 0.56 -3.43
C LEU A 43 1.25 0.70 -2.32
N ILE A 44 0.88 1.27 -1.17
CA ILE A 44 1.77 1.39 -0.01
C ILE A 44 2.24 0.02 0.46
N LYS A 45 1.32 -0.95 0.59
CA LYS A 45 1.67 -2.32 1.00
C LYS A 45 2.63 -3.01 0.03
N VAL A 46 2.45 -2.85 -1.28
CA VAL A 46 3.37 -3.38 -2.29
C VAL A 46 4.77 -2.79 -2.12
N LEU A 47 4.86 -1.47 -1.90
CA LEU A 47 6.14 -0.78 -1.74
C LEU A 47 6.85 -1.15 -0.43
N VAL A 48 6.09 -1.32 0.66
CA VAL A 48 6.61 -1.82 1.94
C VAL A 48 7.14 -3.25 1.77
N GLY A 49 6.37 -4.14 1.13
CA GLY A 49 6.81 -5.51 0.86
C GLY A 49 8.09 -5.57 0.02
N LEU A 50 8.19 -4.72 -1.01
CA LEU A 50 9.42 -4.58 -1.80
C LEU A 50 10.62 -4.06 -0.99
N TYR A 51 10.38 -3.20 0.00
CA TYR A 51 11.42 -2.65 0.86
C TYR A 51 11.92 -3.67 1.88
N GLU A 52 11.00 -4.50 2.41
CA GLU A 52 11.29 -5.51 3.44
C GLU A 52 11.89 -6.80 2.87
N GLU A 53 11.76 -7.05 1.55
CA GLU A 53 12.35 -8.24 0.93
C GLU A 53 13.88 -8.30 1.10
N PRO A 54 14.41 -9.32 1.80
CA PRO A 54 15.85 -9.44 2.06
C PRO A 54 16.66 -9.62 0.77
N GLU A 55 16.07 -10.26 -0.24
CA GLU A 55 16.65 -10.37 -1.58
C GLU A 55 15.85 -9.52 -2.56
N ARG A 56 16.49 -8.46 -3.09
CA ARG A 56 15.82 -7.59 -4.06
C ARG A 56 15.46 -8.39 -5.31
N PRO A 57 14.18 -8.39 -5.73
CA PRO A 57 13.79 -9.10 -6.94
C PRO A 57 14.52 -8.51 -8.14
N GLN A 58 15.08 -9.38 -8.98
CA GLN A 58 15.78 -8.98 -10.21
C GLN A 58 14.87 -8.17 -11.16
N ASN A 59 13.55 -8.40 -11.08
CA ASN A 59 12.54 -7.60 -11.76
C ASN A 59 11.45 -7.11 -10.77
N ALA A 60 11.59 -5.88 -10.29
CA ALA A 60 10.62 -5.26 -9.39
C ALA A 60 9.23 -5.08 -10.04
N VAL A 61 9.14 -4.89 -11.36
CA VAL A 61 7.86 -4.73 -12.06
C VAL A 61 7.03 -6.02 -11.99
N ASP A 62 7.69 -7.17 -12.11
CA ASP A 62 7.01 -8.46 -12.00
C ASP A 62 6.51 -8.73 -10.57
N TYR A 63 7.25 -8.29 -9.55
CA TYR A 63 6.80 -8.35 -8.16
C TYR A 63 5.50 -7.55 -7.97
N VAL A 64 5.48 -6.30 -8.44
CA VAL A 64 4.30 -5.42 -8.36
C VAL A 64 3.09 -6.05 -9.07
N ARG A 65 3.29 -6.63 -10.26
CA ARG A 65 2.23 -7.32 -11.02
C ARG A 65 1.65 -8.49 -10.26
N ARG A 66 2.50 -9.31 -9.63
CA ARG A 66 2.06 -10.47 -8.84
C ARG A 66 1.29 -10.04 -7.60
N TYR A 67 1.77 -9.02 -6.90
CA TYR A 67 1.17 -8.54 -5.66
C TYR A 67 -0.18 -7.85 -5.89
N LEU A 68 -0.30 -7.05 -6.95
CA LEU A 68 -1.57 -6.39 -7.33
C LEU A 68 -2.55 -7.32 -8.06
N GLY A 69 -2.04 -8.37 -8.71
CA GLY A 69 -2.84 -9.38 -9.41
C GLY A 69 -3.34 -10.51 -8.51
N ALA A 70 -2.88 -10.60 -7.26
CA ALA A 70 -3.42 -11.51 -6.27
C ALA A 70 -4.84 -11.05 -5.87
N PRO A 71 -5.81 -11.96 -5.66
CA PRO A 71 -7.14 -11.55 -5.27
C PRO A 71 -7.08 -10.79 -3.93
N GLN A 72 -7.58 -9.55 -3.91
CA GLN A 72 -7.40 -8.59 -2.81
C GLN A 72 -8.02 -9.02 -1.47
N ASN A 73 -8.76 -10.12 -1.48
CA ASN A 73 -9.58 -10.67 -0.42
C ASN A 73 -9.15 -12.09 -0.01
N VAL A 74 -7.94 -12.51 -0.41
CA VAL A 74 -7.34 -13.73 0.13
C VAL A 74 -6.71 -13.43 1.48
N ASP A 75 -7.29 -13.97 2.55
CA ASP A 75 -6.67 -13.99 3.87
C ASP A 75 -5.49 -14.97 3.87
N VAL A 76 -4.33 -14.48 3.45
CA VAL A 76 -3.09 -15.27 3.34
C VAL A 76 -2.67 -15.81 4.71
N GLU A 77 -2.90 -15.06 5.78
CA GLU A 77 -2.55 -15.48 7.14
C GLU A 77 -3.53 -16.54 7.66
N GLY A 78 -4.83 -16.40 7.38
CA GLY A 78 -5.82 -17.46 7.61
C GLY A 78 -5.49 -18.74 6.87
N LEU A 79 -5.14 -18.65 5.58
CA LEU A 79 -4.73 -19.79 4.78
C LEU A 79 -3.46 -20.47 5.31
N LYS A 80 -2.46 -19.71 5.76
CA LYS A 80 -1.26 -20.27 6.39
C LYS A 80 -1.60 -21.02 7.67
N ARG A 81 -2.42 -20.41 8.54
CA ARG A 81 -2.86 -21.03 9.80
C ARG A 81 -3.61 -22.33 9.56
N ASP A 82 -4.54 -22.33 8.60
CA ASP A 82 -5.33 -23.51 8.26
C ASP A 82 -4.45 -24.62 7.65
N ASN A 83 -3.46 -24.26 6.82
CA ASN A 83 -2.48 -25.20 6.27
C ASN A 83 -1.63 -25.84 7.38
N GLU A 84 -1.20 -25.05 8.36
CA GLU A 84 -0.44 -25.53 9.50
C GLU A 84 -1.27 -26.47 10.39
N GLN A 85 -2.53 -26.12 10.67
CA GLN A 85 -3.46 -26.98 11.41
C GLN A 85 -3.71 -28.31 10.69
N LEU A 86 -3.98 -28.27 9.39
CA LEU A 86 -4.19 -29.47 8.58
C LEU A 86 -2.94 -30.36 8.55
N ARG A 87 -1.75 -29.77 8.47
CA ARG A 87 -0.47 -30.52 8.55
C ARG A 87 -0.29 -31.18 9.92
N GLN A 88 -0.60 -30.47 11.00
CA GLN A 88 -0.54 -31.04 12.35
C GLN A 88 -1.55 -32.18 12.55
N GLU A 89 -2.75 -32.05 11.99
CA GLU A 89 -3.78 -33.09 12.05
C GLU A 89 -3.38 -34.33 11.24
N LEU A 90 -2.86 -34.14 10.03
CA LEU A 90 -2.28 -35.21 9.22
C LEU A 90 -1.16 -35.94 9.96
N ASP A 91 -0.25 -35.22 10.60
CA ASP A 91 0.84 -35.83 11.37
C ASP A 91 0.33 -36.61 12.60
N LYS A 92 -0.68 -36.10 13.29
CA LYS A 92 -1.33 -36.80 14.42
C LYS A 92 -2.03 -38.08 13.97
N LEU A 93 -2.80 -38.01 12.88
CA LEU A 93 -3.50 -39.16 12.32
C LEU A 93 -2.53 -40.20 11.76
N ARG A 94 -1.44 -39.77 11.11
CA ARG A 94 -0.39 -40.67 10.60
C ARG A 94 0.31 -41.40 11.73
N LYS A 95 0.63 -40.71 12.83
CA LYS A 95 1.20 -41.32 14.06
C LYS A 95 0.20 -42.24 14.77
N GLY A 96 -1.08 -41.84 14.85
CA GLY A 96 -2.13 -42.63 15.48
C GLY A 96 -2.51 -43.89 14.70
N GLY A 97 -2.41 -43.86 13.37
CA GLY A 97 -2.61 -45.02 12.50
C GLY A 97 -1.49 -46.06 12.61
N SER A 98 -0.25 -45.62 12.89
CA SER A 98 0.88 -46.52 13.16
C SER A 98 0.72 -47.28 14.48
N ASN A 99 0.13 -46.67 15.51
CA ASN A 99 -0.04 -47.29 16.83
C ASN A 99 -1.16 -48.35 16.90
N LYS A 100 -2.05 -48.44 15.89
CA LYS A 100 -3.14 -49.43 15.87
C LYS A 100 -2.87 -50.67 15.01
N LYS A 101 -1.77 -50.70 14.23
CA LYS A 101 -1.38 -51.86 13.41
C LYS A 101 -0.35 -52.79 14.07
N GLY A 102 0.10 -52.49 15.29
CA GLY A 102 1.11 -53.26 16.03
C GLY A 102 0.61 -54.10 17.20
N THR A 103 -0.72 -54.20 17.41
CA THR A 103 -1.32 -54.91 18.56
C THR A 103 -2.45 -55.85 18.16
N LEU A 104 -2.19 -56.74 17.20
CA LEU A 104 -3.01 -57.91 16.90
C LEU A 104 -2.11 -59.12 16.68
#